data_AF-R7AY24-F1
#
_entry.id   AF-R7AY24-F1
#
_cell.length_a   1.000
_cell.length_b   1.000
_cell.length_c   1.000
_cell.angle_alpha   90.00
_cell.angle_beta   90.00
_cell.angle_gamma   90.00
#
_symmetry.space_group_name_H-M   'P 1'
#
loop_
_entity.id
_entity.type
_entity.pdbx_description
1 polymer ?
#
loop_
_entity_poly.entity_id
_entity_poly.type
_entity_poly.pdbx_seq_one_letter_code
_entity_poly.pdbx_strand_id
1 'polypeptide(L)'
;MNKYSYRYKIKNDGTIALYRIYSNVPYIQIPKVIDGRIVSELADHCFSTRNNHLEDTLICGSDENLYELNKENIEYIDIPDTVTKLGSFCFYNCKKLKEIHLSNKLKQIGSDMFLNCHELSTIYIHASINEPTMLKQILTQISWDIDICFNDATLFYPEYYEIYDEIGPAHIFSLNISGEGFRLRQCFKDGLVSLEEYDATFPKLCVEENKDTLAHFVMHRLKKNPSFYQDYIIKNQLFICEYILKFKSMDNQEKLDKIEFMLLQGWLESTILDDLITFSTNTNQVEITTTLITWKKKYFTKKQKYDFEDF
;
A
#
# COMPACT_ATOMS: atom_id res chain seq x y z
N MET A 1 -22.06 1.51 18.74
CA MET A 1 -22.38 1.03 17.39
C MET A 1 -22.04 2.14 16.41
N ASN A 2 -21.36 1.83 15.30
CA ASN A 2 -21.03 2.84 14.29
C ASN A 2 -22.31 3.32 13.62
N LYS A 3 -22.45 4.63 13.48
CA LYS A 3 -23.62 5.26 12.87
C LYS A 3 -23.18 5.97 11.61
N TYR A 4 -24.04 5.91 10.61
CA TYR A 4 -23.79 6.50 9.31
C TYR A 4 -25.04 7.17 8.76
N SER A 5 -24.85 8.33 8.15
CA SER A 5 -25.84 9.03 7.35
C SER A 5 -25.24 9.35 5.99
N TYR A 6 -26.07 9.40 4.96
CA TYR A 6 -25.62 9.51 3.58
C TYR A 6 -26.40 10.61 2.85
N ARG A 7 -25.69 11.43 2.08
CA ARG A 7 -26.30 12.28 1.04
C ARG A 7 -26.00 11.72 -0.33
N TYR A 8 -27.02 11.55 -1.13
CA TYR A 8 -26.90 10.81 -2.38
C TYR A 8 -27.90 11.25 -3.45
N LYS A 9 -27.66 10.85 -4.71
CA LYS A 9 -28.61 11.00 -5.82
C LYS A 9 -28.90 9.64 -6.45
N ILE A 10 -30.15 9.44 -6.89
CA ILE A 10 -30.53 8.28 -7.69
C ILE A 10 -30.18 8.59 -9.15
N LYS A 11 -29.40 7.71 -9.76
CA LYS A 11 -28.98 7.78 -11.17
C LYS A 11 -30.10 7.27 -12.08
N ASN A 12 -29.98 7.57 -13.37
CA ASN A 12 -30.97 7.15 -14.39
C ASN A 12 -31.13 5.62 -14.48
N ASP A 13 -30.08 4.86 -14.15
CA ASP A 13 -30.09 3.39 -14.09
C ASP A 13 -30.69 2.83 -12.78
N GLY A 14 -31.18 3.70 -11.90
CA GLY A 14 -31.78 3.35 -10.61
C GLY A 14 -30.78 3.10 -9.47
N THR A 15 -29.47 3.17 -9.73
CA THR A 15 -28.41 3.04 -8.72
C THR A 15 -28.13 4.38 -8.02
N ILE A 16 -27.26 4.37 -7.00
CA ILE A 16 -26.93 5.53 -6.18
C ILE A 16 -25.54 6.07 -6.51
N ALA A 17 -25.43 7.40 -6.65
CA ALA A 17 -24.20 8.16 -6.49
C ALA A 17 -24.16 8.80 -5.09
N LEU A 18 -23.16 8.44 -4.28
CA LEU A 18 -22.90 9.01 -2.96
C LEU A 18 -22.15 10.34 -3.08
N TYR A 19 -22.66 11.37 -2.41
CA TYR A 19 -22.07 12.71 -2.39
C TYR A 19 -21.44 13.05 -1.05
N ARG A 20 -22.06 12.67 0.07
CA ARG A 20 -21.48 12.89 1.41
C ARG A 20 -21.82 11.72 2.31
N ILE A 21 -20.91 11.45 3.25
CA ILE A 21 -21.11 10.47 4.30
C ILE A 21 -20.87 11.19 5.62
N TYR A 22 -21.67 10.88 6.62
CA TYR A 22 -21.55 11.40 7.97
C TYR A 22 -21.39 10.22 8.93
N SER A 23 -20.50 10.35 9.91
CA SER A 23 -20.27 9.31 10.91
C SER A 23 -19.84 9.90 12.25
N ASN A 24 -19.80 9.03 13.27
CA ASN A 24 -19.19 9.31 14.56
C ASN A 24 -17.76 8.73 14.68
N VAL A 25 -17.27 8.02 13.66
CA VAL A 25 -15.92 7.42 13.61
C VAL A 25 -15.17 7.84 12.34
N PRO A 26 -13.83 7.94 12.34
CA PRO A 26 -13.05 8.46 11.21
C PRO A 26 -12.86 7.44 10.06
N TYR A 27 -13.76 6.46 9.92
CA TYR A 27 -13.62 5.39 8.94
C TYR A 27 -14.97 4.90 8.44
N ILE A 28 -15.00 4.38 7.20
CA ILE A 28 -16.23 3.92 6.56
C ILE A 28 -16.01 2.61 5.80
N GLN A 29 -16.94 1.67 6.00
CA GLN A 29 -17.22 0.60 5.05
C GLN A 29 -18.45 1.02 4.25
N ILE A 30 -18.24 1.37 2.99
CA ILE A 30 -19.32 1.89 2.14
C ILE A 30 -20.35 0.77 1.94
N PRO A 31 -21.63 0.99 2.27
CA PRO A 31 -22.63 -0.06 2.12
C PRO A 31 -22.87 -0.35 0.64
N LYS A 32 -23.07 -1.64 0.30
CA LYS A 32 -23.45 -2.04 -1.06
C LYS A 32 -24.81 -1.50 -1.48
N VAL A 33 -25.70 -1.27 -0.50
CA VAL A 33 -27.10 -0.88 -0.72
C VAL A 33 -27.50 0.19 0.29
N ILE A 34 -28.18 1.24 -0.19
CA ILE A 34 -28.84 2.28 0.62
C ILE A 34 -30.28 2.38 0.12
N ASP A 35 -31.25 2.34 1.04
CA ASP A 35 -32.69 2.42 0.74
C ASP A 35 -33.15 1.47 -0.39
N GLY A 36 -32.62 0.24 -0.38
CA GLY A 36 -32.94 -0.80 -1.36
C GLY A 36 -32.28 -0.62 -2.73
N ARG A 37 -31.39 0.37 -2.90
CA ARG A 37 -30.69 0.65 -4.17
C ARG A 37 -29.19 0.43 -4.04
N ILE A 38 -28.58 -0.09 -5.10
CA ILE A 38 -27.14 -0.36 -5.16
C ILE A 38 -26.36 0.96 -5.16
N VAL A 39 -25.32 1.07 -4.33
CA VAL A 39 -24.34 2.15 -4.39
C VAL A 39 -23.35 1.86 -5.51
N SER A 40 -23.38 2.64 -6.59
CA SER A 40 -22.57 2.38 -7.78
C SER A 40 -21.45 3.39 -8.01
N GLU A 41 -21.48 4.53 -7.31
CA GLU A 41 -20.60 5.65 -7.57
C GLU A 41 -20.31 6.45 -6.30
N LEU A 42 -19.05 6.84 -6.11
CA LEU A 42 -18.68 7.95 -5.23
C LEU A 42 -18.50 9.18 -6.10
N ALA A 43 -19.28 10.22 -5.85
CA ALA A 43 -19.33 11.41 -6.69
C ALA A 43 -18.07 12.29 -6.54
N ASP A 44 -17.96 13.29 -7.42
CA ASP A 44 -16.88 14.27 -7.36
C ASP A 44 -16.82 14.93 -5.98
N HIS A 45 -15.61 15.09 -5.45
CA HIS A 45 -15.38 15.69 -4.13
C HIS A 45 -16.14 15.01 -2.98
N CYS A 46 -16.43 13.70 -3.04
CA CYS A 46 -17.22 12.99 -2.02
C CYS A 46 -16.67 13.18 -0.59
N PHE A 47 -15.35 13.19 -0.41
CA PHE A 47 -14.67 13.37 0.88
C PHE A 47 -13.84 14.65 0.98
N SER A 48 -13.80 15.52 -0.04
CA SER A 48 -12.79 16.60 -0.07
C SER A 48 -13.23 17.95 0.53
N THR A 49 -14.44 18.08 1.07
CA THR A 49 -15.10 19.37 1.43
C THR A 49 -15.05 20.42 0.31
N ARG A 50 -16.07 20.44 -0.54
CA ARG A 50 -16.35 21.57 -1.44
C ARG A 50 -17.84 21.87 -1.40
N ASN A 51 -18.23 23.14 -1.55
CA ASN A 51 -19.63 23.53 -1.73
C ASN A 51 -20.09 23.04 -3.11
N ASN A 52 -20.44 21.76 -3.18
CA ASN A 52 -21.18 21.21 -4.30
C ASN A 52 -22.65 21.60 -4.13
N HIS A 53 -23.40 21.76 -5.22
CA HIS A 53 -24.84 21.93 -5.16
C HIS A 53 -25.49 20.62 -4.65
N LEU A 54 -25.64 20.52 -3.32
CA LEU A 54 -26.23 19.37 -2.62
C LEU A 54 -27.76 19.51 -2.45
N GLU A 55 -28.37 20.56 -3.02
CA GLU A 55 -29.79 20.90 -2.83
C GLU A 55 -30.72 19.76 -3.30
N ASP A 56 -30.37 19.06 -4.38
CA ASP A 56 -31.18 17.95 -4.92
C ASP A 56 -30.77 16.56 -4.40
N THR A 57 -30.00 16.46 -3.31
CA THR A 57 -29.61 15.15 -2.75
C THR A 57 -30.66 14.63 -1.78
N LEU A 58 -30.91 13.33 -1.83
CA LEU A 58 -31.64 12.60 -0.79
C LEU A 58 -30.74 12.39 0.44
N ILE A 59 -31.37 12.25 1.61
CA ILE A 59 -30.70 11.96 2.89
C ILE A 59 -31.27 10.66 3.47
N CYS A 60 -30.41 9.77 3.95
CA CYS A 60 -30.79 8.59 4.74
C CYS A 60 -29.98 8.55 6.04
N GLY A 61 -30.63 8.20 7.16
CA GLY A 61 -29.97 7.96 8.45
C GLY A 61 -29.70 9.19 9.33
N SER A 62 -30.46 10.29 9.15
CA SER A 62 -30.23 11.56 9.86
C SER A 62 -30.11 11.40 11.40
N ASP A 63 -28.91 11.65 11.92
CA ASP A 63 -28.58 11.75 13.35
C ASP A 63 -27.74 13.01 13.55
N GLU A 64 -28.20 13.90 14.43
CA GLU A 64 -27.60 15.23 14.67
C GLU A 64 -26.19 15.15 15.26
N ASN A 65 -25.75 14.00 15.77
CA ASN A 65 -24.44 13.80 16.38
C ASN A 65 -23.36 13.33 15.38
N LEU A 66 -23.67 13.21 14.10
CA LEU A 66 -22.72 12.77 13.08
C LEU A 66 -22.01 13.97 12.44
N TYR A 67 -20.71 13.85 12.23
CA TYR A 67 -19.91 14.81 11.48
C TYR A 67 -19.64 14.28 10.06
N GLU A 68 -19.46 15.18 9.11
CA GLU A 68 -19.11 14.82 7.74
C GLU A 68 -17.75 14.13 7.71
N LEU A 69 -17.69 12.94 7.10
CA LEU A 69 -16.43 12.29 6.77
C LEU A 69 -15.80 13.02 5.60
N ASN A 70 -14.66 13.66 5.88
CA ASN A 70 -14.03 14.53 4.91
C ASN A 70 -12.52 14.63 5.12
N LYS A 71 -11.90 15.53 4.37
CA LYS A 71 -10.46 15.77 4.32
C LYS A 71 -9.76 15.94 5.68
N GLU A 72 -10.48 16.39 6.70
CA GLU A 72 -9.94 16.67 8.04
C GLU A 72 -9.94 15.46 8.98
N ASN A 73 -10.71 14.41 8.67
CA ASN A 73 -10.95 13.32 9.62
C ASN A 73 -10.95 11.91 9.03
N ILE A 74 -11.08 11.73 7.72
CA ILE A 74 -11.15 10.38 7.15
C ILE A 74 -9.77 9.70 7.18
N GLU A 75 -9.71 8.54 7.82
CA GLU A 75 -8.48 7.76 8.00
C GLU A 75 -8.46 6.46 7.20
N TYR A 76 -9.63 5.83 7.02
CA TYR A 76 -9.80 4.54 6.35
C TYR A 76 -11.10 4.50 5.54
N ILE A 77 -11.03 3.92 4.34
CA ILE A 77 -12.18 3.76 3.45
C ILE A 77 -12.18 2.37 2.82
N ASP A 78 -13.29 1.66 2.94
CA ASP A 78 -13.54 0.40 2.24
C ASP A 78 -14.65 0.55 1.21
N ILE A 79 -14.27 0.40 -0.05
CA ILE A 79 -15.12 0.59 -1.23
C ILE A 79 -15.56 -0.79 -1.75
N PRO A 80 -16.87 -1.11 -1.72
CA PRO A 80 -17.36 -2.40 -2.13
C PRO A 80 -17.32 -2.61 -3.64
N ASP A 81 -17.41 -3.87 -4.06
CA ASP A 81 -17.52 -4.33 -5.45
C ASP A 81 -18.72 -3.82 -6.25
N THR A 82 -19.68 -3.16 -5.60
CA THR A 82 -20.83 -2.53 -6.25
C THR A 82 -20.48 -1.16 -6.80
N VAL A 83 -19.45 -0.49 -6.25
CA VAL A 83 -18.97 0.79 -6.75
C VAL A 83 -18.12 0.53 -7.99
N THR A 84 -18.55 1.12 -9.10
CA THR A 84 -17.88 1.00 -10.41
C THR A 84 -17.26 2.31 -10.86
N LYS A 85 -17.55 3.42 -10.17
CA LYS A 85 -17.05 4.76 -10.50
C LYS A 85 -16.61 5.53 -9.27
N LEU A 86 -15.44 6.16 -9.36
CA LEU A 86 -14.96 7.17 -8.43
C LEU A 86 -14.87 8.51 -9.15
N GLY A 87 -15.44 9.57 -8.56
CA GLY A 87 -15.46 10.91 -9.12
C GLY A 87 -14.11 11.63 -9.03
N SER A 88 -14.02 12.75 -9.72
CA SER A 88 -12.82 13.60 -9.70
C SER A 88 -12.66 14.23 -8.33
N PHE A 89 -11.40 14.35 -7.87
CA PHE A 89 -11.06 14.91 -6.56
C PHE A 89 -11.80 14.21 -5.38
N CYS A 90 -12.22 12.95 -5.53
CA CYS A 90 -13.03 12.24 -4.55
C CYS A 90 -12.43 12.27 -3.13
N PHE A 91 -11.11 12.10 -3.03
CA PHE A 91 -10.35 12.13 -1.77
C PHE A 91 -9.39 13.33 -1.69
N TYR A 92 -9.64 14.39 -2.47
CA TYR A 92 -8.73 15.53 -2.52
C TYR A 92 -8.45 16.10 -1.12
N ASN A 93 -7.16 16.25 -0.82
CA ASN A 93 -6.64 16.79 0.42
C ASN A 93 -7.01 15.98 1.68
N CYS A 94 -7.43 14.71 1.56
CA CYS A 94 -7.63 13.81 2.69
C CYS A 94 -6.28 13.46 3.33
N LYS A 95 -5.75 14.38 4.13
CA LYS A 95 -4.39 14.33 4.68
C LYS A 95 -4.18 13.24 5.72
N LYS A 96 -5.26 12.74 6.33
CA LYS A 96 -5.23 11.66 7.34
C LYS A 96 -5.56 10.28 6.77
N LEU A 97 -5.93 10.20 5.49
CA LEU A 97 -6.28 8.94 4.85
C LEU A 97 -4.99 8.12 4.73
N LYS A 98 -4.89 7.03 5.50
CA LYS A 98 -3.70 6.19 5.57
C LYS A 98 -3.78 5.02 4.59
N GLU A 99 -4.98 4.46 4.48
CA GLU A 99 -5.23 3.29 3.64
C GLU A 99 -6.63 3.32 3.02
N ILE A 100 -6.75 2.67 1.87
CA ILE A 100 -8.01 2.55 1.13
C ILE A 100 -8.12 1.16 0.51
N HIS A 101 -9.31 0.57 0.59
CA HIS A 101 -9.65 -0.70 -0.02
C HIS A 101 -10.50 -0.48 -1.25
N LEU A 102 -10.05 -1.00 -2.38
CA LEU A 102 -10.65 -0.87 -3.69
C LEU A 102 -11.06 -2.23 -4.24
N SER A 103 -12.16 -2.24 -5.00
CA SER A 103 -12.57 -3.42 -5.76
C SER A 103 -11.99 -3.40 -7.18
N ASN A 104 -11.77 -4.59 -7.75
CA ASN A 104 -11.50 -4.77 -9.18
C ASN A 104 -12.70 -4.49 -10.10
N LYS A 105 -13.88 -4.15 -9.54
CA LYS A 105 -15.06 -3.76 -10.33
C LYS A 105 -15.08 -2.29 -10.74
N LEU A 106 -14.11 -1.50 -10.31
CA LEU A 106 -13.93 -0.13 -10.78
C LEU A 106 -13.71 -0.10 -12.30
N LYS A 107 -14.49 0.74 -12.98
CA LYS A 107 -14.46 0.94 -14.44
C LYS A 107 -14.08 2.36 -14.82
N GLN A 108 -14.31 3.31 -13.92
CA GLN A 108 -14.07 4.73 -14.12
C GLN A 108 -13.50 5.34 -12.85
N ILE A 109 -12.45 6.12 -13.00
CA ILE A 109 -11.89 6.93 -11.92
C ILE A 109 -11.72 8.36 -12.44
N GLY A 110 -12.02 9.33 -11.58
CA GLY A 110 -11.85 10.74 -11.90
C GLY A 110 -10.39 11.17 -11.85
N SER A 111 -10.14 12.43 -12.21
CA SER A 111 -8.81 13.03 -12.11
C SER A 111 -8.51 13.45 -10.67
N ASP A 112 -7.23 13.50 -10.33
CA ASP A 112 -6.68 14.05 -9.08
C ASP A 112 -7.36 13.54 -7.79
N MET A 113 -7.79 12.28 -7.78
CA MET A 113 -8.56 11.70 -6.67
C MET A 113 -7.81 11.76 -5.35
N PHE A 114 -6.50 11.53 -5.39
CA PHE A 114 -5.62 11.45 -4.21
C PHE A 114 -4.69 12.66 -4.07
N LEU A 115 -4.94 13.74 -4.81
CA LEU A 115 -4.09 14.92 -4.73
C LEU A 115 -4.06 15.47 -3.29
N ASN A 116 -2.86 15.64 -2.74
CA ASN A 116 -2.58 16.04 -1.35
C ASN A 116 -3.01 15.04 -0.26
N CYS A 117 -3.12 13.74 -0.57
CA CYS A 117 -3.29 12.65 0.40
C CYS A 117 -1.95 12.17 0.98
N HIS A 118 -1.24 13.04 1.68
CA HIS A 118 0.17 12.78 2.07
C HIS A 118 0.40 11.61 3.05
N GLU A 119 -0.62 11.13 3.77
CA GLU A 119 -0.50 9.95 4.65
C GLU A 119 -0.90 8.64 3.98
N LEU A 120 -1.45 8.68 2.75
CA LEU A 120 -1.92 7.49 2.05
C LEU A 120 -0.70 6.66 1.64
N SER A 121 -0.45 5.59 2.36
CA SER A 121 0.74 4.74 2.17
C SER A 121 0.39 3.37 1.62
N THR A 122 -0.88 2.96 1.71
CA THR A 122 -1.32 1.63 1.26
C THR A 122 -2.64 1.69 0.50
N ILE A 123 -2.70 0.99 -0.63
CA ILE A 123 -3.94 0.70 -1.36
C ILE A 123 -4.11 -0.82 -1.41
N TYR A 124 -5.20 -1.31 -0.83
CA TYR A 124 -5.61 -2.70 -0.97
C TYR A 124 -6.53 -2.84 -2.18
N ILE A 125 -6.27 -3.82 -3.03
CA ILE A 125 -7.11 -4.16 -4.17
C ILE A 125 -7.62 -5.59 -3.98
N HIS A 126 -8.94 -5.73 -3.85
CA HIS A 126 -9.61 -7.02 -3.70
C HIS A 126 -9.65 -7.81 -5.02
N ALA A 127 -8.47 -8.26 -5.46
CA ALA A 127 -8.24 -9.08 -6.64
C ALA A 127 -6.90 -9.82 -6.56
N SER A 128 -6.73 -10.81 -7.42
CA SER A 128 -5.39 -11.31 -7.76
C SER A 128 -4.67 -10.30 -8.64
N ILE A 129 -3.34 -10.23 -8.54
CA ILE A 129 -2.49 -9.37 -9.37
C ILE A 129 -2.67 -9.58 -10.89
N ASN A 130 -3.13 -10.77 -11.30
CA ASN A 130 -3.34 -11.11 -12.71
C ASN A 130 -4.74 -10.75 -13.22
N GLU A 131 -5.60 -10.17 -12.39
CA GLU A 131 -6.93 -9.73 -12.80
C GLU A 131 -6.91 -8.27 -13.29
N PRO A 132 -7.77 -7.92 -14.27
CA PRO A 132 -7.92 -6.53 -14.71
C PRO A 132 -8.37 -5.61 -13.57
N THR A 133 -7.67 -4.49 -13.42
CA THR A 133 -7.99 -3.44 -12.44
C THR A 133 -7.76 -2.06 -13.07
N MET A 134 -8.08 -0.99 -12.34
CA MET A 134 -7.72 0.38 -12.72
C MET A 134 -6.39 0.83 -12.13
N LEU A 135 -5.51 -0.11 -11.71
CA LEU A 135 -4.28 0.23 -11.01
C LEU A 135 -3.39 1.17 -11.83
N LYS A 136 -3.24 0.95 -13.14
CA LYS A 136 -2.42 1.82 -13.99
C LYS A 136 -2.88 3.28 -13.89
N GLN A 137 -4.18 3.54 -14.00
CA GLN A 137 -4.77 4.87 -13.92
C GLN A 137 -4.76 5.45 -12.51
N ILE A 138 -4.82 4.60 -11.48
CA ILE A 138 -4.66 5.03 -10.07
C ILE A 138 -3.22 5.53 -9.85
N LEU A 139 -2.23 4.77 -10.31
CA LEU A 139 -0.81 5.10 -10.12
C LEU A 139 -0.37 6.35 -10.87
N THR A 140 -1.02 6.74 -11.98
CA THR A 140 -0.73 8.02 -12.65
C THR A 140 -1.09 9.25 -11.82
N GLN A 141 -1.82 9.07 -10.71
CA GLN A 141 -2.25 10.16 -9.82
C GLN A 141 -1.45 10.19 -8.50
N ILE A 142 -0.47 9.29 -8.34
CA ILE A 142 0.28 9.09 -7.09
C ILE A 142 1.76 9.07 -7.42
N SER A 143 2.50 10.09 -6.98
CA SER A 143 3.94 10.19 -7.20
C SER A 143 4.79 9.89 -5.97
N TRP A 144 4.19 9.67 -4.79
CA TRP A 144 4.90 9.33 -3.55
C TRP A 144 4.99 7.81 -3.33
N ASP A 145 5.71 7.40 -2.28
CA ASP A 145 5.83 6.00 -1.83
C ASP A 145 4.45 5.37 -1.56
N ILE A 146 4.14 4.28 -2.25
CA ILE A 146 2.86 3.59 -2.07
C ILE A 146 2.99 2.07 -2.18
N ASP A 147 2.43 1.36 -1.20
CA ASP A 147 2.23 -0.09 -1.25
C ASP A 147 0.88 -0.43 -1.91
N ILE A 148 0.91 -1.35 -2.86
CA ILE A 148 -0.27 -1.91 -3.51
C ILE A 148 -0.41 -3.38 -3.11
N CYS A 149 -1.43 -3.67 -2.32
CA CYS A 149 -1.69 -4.99 -1.74
C CYS A 149 -2.85 -5.67 -2.49
N PHE A 150 -2.52 -6.67 -3.30
CA PHE A 150 -3.47 -7.63 -3.87
C PHE A 150 -3.71 -8.79 -2.90
N ASN A 151 -4.71 -9.63 -3.20
CA ASN A 151 -5.00 -10.83 -2.40
C ASN A 151 -3.82 -11.83 -2.37
N ASP A 152 -2.97 -11.84 -3.39
CA ASP A 152 -1.90 -12.82 -3.58
C ASP A 152 -0.50 -12.20 -3.74
N ALA A 153 -0.37 -10.87 -3.72
CA ALA A 153 0.90 -10.17 -3.91
C ALA A 153 0.88 -8.74 -3.34
N THR A 154 2.03 -8.24 -2.90
CA THR A 154 2.24 -6.84 -2.55
C THR A 154 3.36 -6.26 -3.41
N LEU A 155 3.19 -5.04 -3.90
CA LEU A 155 4.18 -4.30 -4.68
C LEU A 155 4.38 -2.91 -4.07
N PHE A 156 5.60 -2.40 -4.16
CA PHE A 156 5.98 -1.09 -3.64
C PHE A 156 6.41 -0.17 -4.78
N TYR A 157 5.72 0.94 -4.93
CA TYR A 157 6.01 1.96 -5.93
C TYR A 157 6.62 3.18 -5.24
N PRO A 158 7.95 3.37 -5.34
CA PRO A 158 8.64 4.45 -4.65
C PRO A 158 8.29 5.81 -5.23
N GLU A 159 8.62 6.86 -4.50
CA GLU A 159 8.43 8.23 -4.89
C GLU A 159 9.22 8.59 -6.16
N TYR A 160 8.69 9.53 -6.93
CA TYR A 160 9.40 10.18 -8.02
C TYR A 160 8.96 11.64 -8.17
N TYR A 161 9.82 12.44 -8.80
CA TYR A 161 9.59 13.85 -9.05
C TYR A 161 9.71 14.17 -10.53
N GLU A 162 8.80 15.02 -11.03
CA GLU A 162 8.85 15.60 -12.37
C GLU A 162 9.24 17.07 -12.26
N ILE A 163 10.35 17.44 -12.90
CA ILE A 163 10.88 18.80 -12.91
C ILE A 163 10.89 19.28 -14.36
N TYR A 164 10.31 20.46 -14.61
CA TYR A 164 10.36 21.11 -15.91
C TYR A 164 11.44 22.19 -15.88
N ASP A 165 12.58 21.90 -16.51
CA ASP A 165 13.67 22.86 -16.62
C ASP A 165 13.53 23.68 -17.90
N GLU A 166 13.56 25.00 -17.76
CA GLU A 166 13.58 25.91 -18.89
C GLU A 166 15.00 26.05 -19.45
N ILE A 167 15.21 25.57 -20.67
CA ILE A 167 16.49 25.63 -21.36
C ILE A 167 16.58 26.95 -22.16
N GLY A 168 17.10 27.98 -21.49
CA GLY A 168 17.60 29.20 -22.10
C GLY A 168 16.54 30.12 -22.74
N PRO A 169 16.96 31.15 -23.51
CA PRO A 169 16.09 32.22 -23.99
C PRO A 169 15.06 31.79 -25.05
N ALA A 170 15.07 30.51 -25.46
CA ALA A 170 14.13 29.93 -26.41
C ALA A 170 12.84 29.42 -25.73
N HIS A 171 12.74 29.47 -24.39
CA HIS A 171 11.60 28.96 -23.61
C HIS A 171 11.29 27.48 -23.93
N ILE A 172 12.31 26.65 -24.15
CA ILE A 172 12.15 25.20 -24.33
C ILE A 172 12.11 24.54 -22.96
N PHE A 173 11.09 23.75 -22.68
CA PHE A 173 10.98 22.98 -21.43
C PHE A 173 11.46 21.55 -21.63
N SER A 174 12.38 21.10 -20.77
CA SER A 174 12.78 19.70 -20.66
C SER A 174 12.13 19.08 -19.43
N LEU A 175 11.41 17.98 -19.62
CA LEU A 175 10.91 17.18 -18.52
C LEU A 175 12.03 16.27 -18.01
N ASN A 176 12.49 16.53 -16.79
CA ASN A 176 13.42 15.69 -16.06
C ASN A 176 12.68 14.91 -14.98
N ILE A 177 12.94 13.61 -14.90
CA ILE A 177 12.32 12.71 -13.94
C ILE A 177 13.40 12.22 -12.99
N SER A 178 13.17 12.39 -11.69
CA SER A 178 14.05 11.90 -10.63
C SER A 178 13.35 10.78 -9.86
N GLY A 179 14.09 9.72 -9.56
CA GLY A 179 13.56 8.52 -8.90
C GLY A 179 13.04 7.47 -9.90
N GLU A 180 13.16 6.21 -9.52
CA GLU A 180 12.78 5.05 -10.33
C GLU A 180 11.29 4.68 -10.16
N GLY A 181 10.59 5.37 -9.26
CA GLY A 181 9.14 5.28 -9.06
C GLY A 181 8.33 5.50 -10.35
N PHE A 182 8.79 6.39 -11.22
CA PHE A 182 8.15 6.62 -12.51
C PHE A 182 8.23 5.39 -13.41
N ARG A 183 9.43 4.77 -13.52
CA ARG A 183 9.66 3.60 -14.37
C ARG A 183 8.83 2.40 -13.91
N LEU A 184 8.78 2.16 -12.60
CA LEU A 184 7.95 1.10 -12.01
C LEU A 184 6.47 1.26 -12.37
N ARG A 185 5.96 2.51 -12.37
CA ARG A 185 4.57 2.81 -12.77
C ARG A 185 4.30 2.62 -14.28
N GLN A 186 5.33 2.37 -15.09
CA GLN A 186 5.17 2.01 -16.51
C GLN A 186 5.13 0.51 -16.76
N CYS A 187 5.39 -0.34 -15.76
CA CYS A 187 5.53 -1.80 -15.91
C CYS A 187 4.17 -2.52 -16.07
N PHE A 188 3.51 -2.29 -17.21
CA PHE A 188 2.19 -2.83 -17.53
C PHE A 188 2.14 -3.41 -18.95
N LYS A 189 1.62 -4.62 -19.09
CA LYS A 189 1.31 -5.27 -20.38
C LYS A 189 -0.19 -5.55 -20.44
N ASP A 190 -0.85 -5.11 -21.52
CA ASP A 190 -2.31 -5.26 -21.72
C ASP A 190 -3.18 -4.79 -20.53
N GLY A 191 -2.72 -3.75 -19.83
CA GLY A 191 -3.41 -3.19 -18.66
C GLY A 191 -3.19 -3.95 -17.35
N LEU A 192 -2.46 -5.06 -17.37
CA LEU A 192 -2.06 -5.84 -16.19
C LEU A 192 -0.64 -5.50 -15.77
N VAL A 193 -0.32 -5.69 -14.48
CA VAL A 193 1.04 -5.51 -13.98
C VAL A 193 1.96 -6.55 -14.62
N SER A 194 3.04 -6.09 -15.24
CA SER A 194 4.08 -6.99 -15.73
C SER A 194 5.14 -7.18 -14.64
N LEU A 195 5.06 -8.29 -13.89
CA LEU A 195 6.06 -8.62 -12.86
C LEU A 195 7.46 -8.81 -13.45
N GLU A 196 7.56 -9.28 -14.68
CA GLU A 196 8.82 -9.39 -15.42
C GLU A 196 9.49 -8.02 -15.62
N GLU A 197 8.76 -7.04 -16.16
CA GLU A 197 9.28 -5.68 -16.35
C GLU A 197 9.55 -4.99 -15.02
N TYR A 198 8.66 -5.20 -14.04
CA TYR A 198 8.79 -4.67 -12.70
C TYR A 198 10.07 -5.15 -12.02
N ASP A 199 10.30 -6.47 -11.98
CA ASP A 199 11.52 -7.04 -11.40
C ASP A 199 12.77 -6.59 -12.19
N ALA A 200 12.69 -6.48 -13.51
CA ALA A 200 13.80 -6.03 -14.36
C ALA A 200 14.27 -4.57 -14.11
N THR A 201 13.49 -3.77 -13.36
CA THR A 201 13.91 -2.41 -12.95
C THR A 201 14.96 -2.42 -11.82
N PHE A 202 15.08 -3.52 -11.08
CA PHE A 202 15.89 -3.58 -9.86
C PHE A 202 17.35 -3.15 -10.00
N PRO A 203 18.09 -3.50 -11.06
CA PRO A 203 19.46 -3.02 -11.22
C PRO A 203 19.57 -1.49 -11.27
N LYS A 204 18.55 -0.79 -11.79
CA LYS A 204 18.51 0.68 -11.83
C LYS A 204 18.08 1.27 -10.50
N LEU A 205 17.12 0.63 -9.82
CA LEU A 205 16.77 0.97 -8.44
C LEU A 205 18.04 0.96 -7.56
N CYS A 206 18.90 -0.06 -7.68
CA CYS A 206 20.15 -0.13 -6.90
C CYS A 206 21.15 1.01 -7.16
N VAL A 207 21.02 1.72 -8.28
CA VAL A 207 21.89 2.85 -8.65
C VAL A 207 21.31 4.18 -8.17
N GLU A 208 20.01 4.37 -8.35
CA GLU A 208 19.34 5.66 -8.15
C GLU A 208 18.72 5.82 -6.76
N GLU A 209 18.22 4.73 -6.16
CA GLU A 209 17.44 4.79 -4.92
C GLU A 209 18.28 4.60 -3.66
N ASN A 210 17.76 5.12 -2.54
CA ASN A 210 18.38 4.96 -1.24
C ASN A 210 18.13 3.55 -0.64
N LYS A 211 18.84 3.24 0.45
CA LYS A 211 18.78 1.92 1.10
C LYS A 211 17.41 1.58 1.68
N ASP A 212 16.68 2.56 2.22
CA ASP A 212 15.35 2.34 2.80
C ASP A 212 14.36 1.93 1.70
N THR A 213 14.34 2.66 0.58
CA THR A 213 13.55 2.34 -0.62
C THR A 213 13.84 0.93 -1.12
N LEU A 214 15.12 0.58 -1.23
CA LEU A 214 15.55 -0.75 -1.69
C LEU A 214 15.18 -1.86 -0.70
N ALA A 215 15.30 -1.62 0.60
CA ALA A 215 14.91 -2.59 1.63
C ALA A 215 13.39 -2.83 1.61
N HIS A 216 12.59 -1.77 1.49
CA HIS A 216 11.13 -1.85 1.34
C HIS A 216 10.75 -2.65 0.09
N PHE A 217 11.35 -2.31 -1.06
CA PHE A 217 11.10 -3.00 -2.32
C PHE A 217 11.39 -4.50 -2.21
N VAL A 218 12.58 -4.88 -1.73
CA VAL A 218 13.02 -6.27 -1.66
C VAL A 218 12.22 -7.07 -0.63
N MET A 219 11.84 -6.46 0.50
CA MET A 219 11.00 -7.07 1.53
C MET A 219 9.68 -7.64 0.96
N HIS A 220 9.08 -6.94 -0.01
CA HIS A 220 7.85 -7.40 -0.67
C HIS A 220 8.09 -8.44 -1.76
N ARG A 221 9.33 -8.58 -2.24
CA ARG A 221 9.71 -9.54 -3.29
C ARG A 221 10.35 -10.84 -2.79
N LEU A 222 10.72 -10.93 -1.51
CA LEU A 222 11.45 -12.07 -0.90
C LEU A 222 10.93 -13.46 -1.33
N LYS A 223 9.62 -13.70 -1.20
CA LYS A 223 9.01 -15.02 -1.47
C LYS A 223 8.60 -15.25 -2.93
N LYS A 224 8.81 -14.28 -3.83
CA LYS A 224 8.27 -14.31 -5.20
C LYS A 224 9.32 -14.64 -6.25
N ASN A 225 10.47 -13.99 -6.21
CA ASN A 225 11.60 -14.26 -7.11
C ASN A 225 12.94 -14.17 -6.34
N PRO A 226 13.13 -15.04 -5.32
CA PRO A 226 14.20 -14.89 -4.33
C PRO A 226 15.61 -14.82 -4.92
N SER A 227 15.88 -15.64 -5.94
CA SER A 227 17.21 -15.74 -6.56
C SER A 227 17.64 -14.46 -7.27
N PHE A 228 16.68 -13.73 -7.86
CA PHE A 228 16.98 -12.50 -8.60
C PHE A 228 17.50 -11.38 -7.68
N TYR A 229 17.03 -11.34 -6.43
CA TYR A 229 17.39 -10.32 -5.43
C TYR A 229 18.52 -10.77 -4.48
N GLN A 230 18.98 -12.02 -4.61
CA GLN A 230 19.79 -12.71 -3.61
C GLN A 230 21.08 -11.96 -3.26
N ASP A 231 21.84 -11.50 -4.27
CA ASP A 231 23.12 -10.83 -4.03
C ASP A 231 22.95 -9.55 -3.21
N TYR A 232 21.91 -8.77 -3.51
CA TYR A 232 21.58 -7.58 -2.74
C TYR A 232 21.15 -7.94 -1.32
N ILE A 233 20.31 -8.98 -1.17
CA ILE A 233 19.83 -9.44 0.13
C ILE A 233 20.98 -9.85 1.03
N ILE A 234 21.85 -10.74 0.55
CA ILE A 234 22.99 -11.26 1.34
C ILE A 234 23.92 -10.10 1.74
N LYS A 235 24.21 -9.17 0.81
CA LYS A 235 25.05 -8.01 1.09
C LYS A 235 24.46 -7.05 2.14
N ASN A 236 23.14 -7.00 2.27
CA ASN A 236 22.43 -6.04 3.13
C ASN A 236 21.55 -6.72 4.20
N GLN A 237 21.82 -7.97 4.52
CA GLN A 237 20.98 -8.86 5.33
C GLN A 237 20.52 -8.25 6.66
N LEU A 238 21.43 -7.65 7.45
CA LEU A 238 21.09 -7.02 8.73
C LEU A 238 20.12 -5.85 8.55
N PHE A 239 20.43 -4.95 7.62
CA PHE A 239 19.64 -3.76 7.38
C PHE A 239 18.23 -4.09 6.91
N ILE A 240 18.09 -5.06 6.00
CA ILE A 240 16.77 -5.52 5.52
C ILE A 240 15.96 -6.12 6.67
N CYS A 241 16.57 -6.97 7.50
CA CYS A 241 15.89 -7.54 8.65
C CYS A 241 15.46 -6.47 9.67
N GLU A 242 16.33 -5.52 10.00
CA GLU A 242 15.95 -4.39 10.86
C GLU A 242 14.84 -3.54 10.26
N TYR A 243 14.87 -3.30 8.95
CA TYR A 243 13.83 -2.58 8.23
C TYR A 243 12.49 -3.29 8.36
N ILE A 244 12.45 -4.61 8.12
CA ILE A 244 11.26 -5.46 8.32
C ILE A 244 10.73 -5.30 9.75
N LEU A 245 11.59 -5.39 10.77
CA LEU A 245 11.17 -5.28 12.17
C LEU A 245 10.60 -3.90 12.51
N LYS A 246 11.13 -2.83 11.90
CA LYS A 246 10.65 -1.44 12.07
C LYS A 246 9.38 -1.13 11.29
N PHE A 247 9.04 -1.92 10.27
CA PHE A 247 7.92 -1.64 9.38
C PHE A 247 6.58 -1.69 10.14
N LYS A 248 5.85 -0.57 10.18
CA LYS A 248 4.73 -0.38 11.13
C LYS A 248 3.44 -1.08 10.71
N SER A 249 3.16 -1.15 9.42
CA SER A 249 1.92 -1.73 8.88
C SER A 249 1.93 -3.26 8.82
N MET A 250 3.05 -3.89 9.20
CA MET A 250 3.20 -5.35 9.22
C MET A 250 3.15 -5.87 10.65
N ASP A 251 2.36 -6.92 10.88
CA ASP A 251 2.29 -7.57 12.18
C ASP A 251 3.56 -8.39 12.48
N ASN A 252 3.72 -8.79 13.75
CA ASN A 252 4.91 -9.53 14.19
C ASN A 252 5.03 -10.90 13.50
N GLN A 253 3.92 -11.56 13.19
CA GLN A 253 3.95 -12.87 12.55
C GLN A 253 4.45 -12.75 11.13
N GLU A 254 3.96 -11.77 10.35
CA GLU A 254 4.43 -11.55 8.98
C GLU A 254 5.90 -11.12 8.95
N LYS A 255 6.33 -10.27 9.90
CA LYS A 255 7.75 -9.90 10.07
C LYS A 255 8.63 -11.12 10.27
N LEU A 256 8.24 -11.96 11.22
CA LEU A 256 8.95 -13.19 11.54
C LEU A 256 8.94 -14.16 10.34
N ASP A 257 7.82 -14.34 9.66
CA ASP A 257 7.71 -15.19 8.47
C ASP A 257 8.67 -14.79 7.33
N LYS A 258 8.93 -13.49 7.16
CA LYS A 258 9.90 -12.98 6.17
C LYS A 258 11.33 -13.25 6.62
N ILE A 259 11.67 -13.03 7.88
CA ILE A 259 13.01 -13.30 8.43
C ILE A 259 13.30 -14.81 8.47
N GLU A 260 12.32 -15.64 8.85
CA GLU A 260 12.46 -17.10 8.82
C GLU A 260 12.67 -17.60 7.39
N PHE A 261 11.96 -17.03 6.41
CA PHE A 261 12.21 -17.35 5.01
C PHE A 261 13.68 -17.09 4.63
N MET A 262 14.23 -15.93 4.99
CA MET A 262 15.65 -15.62 4.72
C MET A 262 16.61 -16.59 5.42
N LEU A 263 16.30 -17.00 6.66
CA LEU A 263 17.05 -18.03 7.39
C LEU A 263 17.02 -19.38 6.65
N LEU A 264 15.84 -19.82 6.21
CA LEU A 264 15.65 -21.10 5.52
C LEU A 264 16.33 -21.13 4.14
N GLN A 265 16.44 -19.98 3.47
CA GLN A 265 17.24 -19.86 2.24
C GLN A 265 18.76 -19.86 2.50
N GLY A 266 19.20 -19.85 3.76
CA GLY A 266 20.60 -19.78 4.13
C GLY A 266 21.24 -18.41 3.88
N TRP A 267 20.43 -17.35 3.80
CA TRP A 267 20.90 -16.00 3.52
C TRP A 267 21.32 -15.23 4.76
N LEU A 268 20.95 -15.70 5.95
CA LEU A 268 21.32 -15.05 7.21
C LEU A 268 22.44 -15.83 7.91
N GLU A 269 23.50 -15.13 8.27
CA GLU A 269 24.58 -15.68 9.10
C GLU A 269 24.18 -15.73 10.58
N SER A 270 24.85 -16.60 11.36
CA SER A 270 24.57 -16.73 12.80
C SER A 270 24.81 -15.42 13.58
N THR A 271 25.75 -14.59 13.13
CA THR A 271 26.07 -13.28 13.72
C THR A 271 24.94 -12.29 13.54
N ILE A 272 24.23 -12.34 12.41
CA ILE A 272 23.08 -11.47 12.13
C ILE A 272 21.94 -11.72 13.10
N LEU A 273 21.71 -12.97 13.51
CA LEU A 273 20.74 -13.28 14.55
C LEU A 273 21.10 -12.64 15.89
N ASP A 274 22.39 -12.54 16.24
CA ASP A 274 22.82 -11.87 17.46
C ASP A 274 22.54 -10.36 17.42
N ASP A 275 22.83 -9.75 16.28
CA ASP A 275 22.53 -8.34 16.05
C ASP A 275 21.03 -8.08 16.11
N LEU A 276 20.21 -8.94 15.49
CA LEU A 276 18.76 -8.82 15.52
C LEU A 276 18.16 -9.03 16.91
N ILE A 277 18.67 -9.97 17.72
CA ILE A 277 18.26 -10.16 19.12
C ILE A 277 18.56 -8.89 19.92
N THR A 278 19.74 -8.30 19.71
CA THR A 278 20.14 -7.05 20.36
C THR A 278 19.22 -5.91 19.95
N PHE A 279 18.96 -5.77 18.65
CA PHE A 279 18.05 -4.79 18.08
C PHE A 279 16.62 -4.91 18.64
N SER A 280 16.05 -6.11 18.61
CA SER A 280 14.67 -6.35 19.08
C SER A 280 14.54 -6.16 20.59
N THR A 281 15.59 -6.48 21.36
CA THR A 281 15.65 -6.19 22.81
C THR A 281 15.66 -4.69 23.07
N ASN A 282 16.52 -3.93 22.38
CA ASN A 282 16.63 -2.48 22.54
C ASN A 282 15.38 -1.73 22.10
N THR A 283 14.60 -2.31 21.18
CA THR A 283 13.32 -1.75 20.71
C THR A 283 12.10 -2.34 21.44
N ASN A 284 12.30 -3.09 22.53
CA ASN A 284 11.26 -3.70 23.37
C ASN A 284 10.29 -4.65 22.62
N GLN A 285 10.76 -5.34 21.59
CA GLN A 285 9.98 -6.30 20.80
C GLN A 285 10.10 -7.73 21.38
N VAL A 286 9.54 -7.94 22.57
CA VAL A 286 9.75 -9.16 23.40
C VAL A 286 9.43 -10.48 22.67
N GLU A 287 8.32 -10.53 21.94
CA GLU A 287 7.90 -11.72 21.17
C GLU A 287 8.92 -12.08 20.08
N ILE A 288 9.36 -11.07 19.32
CA ILE A 288 10.35 -11.21 18.26
C ILE A 288 11.69 -11.66 18.87
N THR A 289 12.15 -11.00 19.95
CA THR A 289 13.39 -11.39 20.65
C THR A 289 13.37 -12.87 21.06
N THR A 290 12.27 -13.33 21.66
CA THR A 290 12.13 -14.73 22.10
C THR A 290 12.20 -15.71 20.94
N THR A 291 11.55 -15.37 19.83
CA THR A 291 11.55 -16.18 18.60
C THR A 291 12.94 -16.27 17.98
N LEU A 292 13.63 -15.13 17.85
CA LEU A 292 14.99 -15.08 17.31
C LEU A 292 15.99 -15.89 18.16
N ILE A 293 15.90 -15.84 19.50
CA ILE A 293 16.71 -16.68 20.40
C ILE A 293 16.45 -18.17 20.14
N THR A 294 15.19 -18.54 19.97
CA THR A 294 14.78 -19.92 19.69
C THR A 294 15.32 -20.40 18.34
N TRP A 295 15.21 -19.56 17.31
CA TRP A 295 15.76 -19.85 15.98
C TRP A 295 17.28 -19.98 15.99
N LYS A 296 17.99 -19.10 16.69
CA LYS A 296 19.45 -19.21 16.83
C LYS A 296 19.85 -20.59 17.37
N LYS A 297 19.17 -21.05 18.44
CA LYS A 297 19.41 -22.38 19.01
C LYS A 297 19.07 -23.49 18.00
N LYS A 298 17.93 -23.38 17.31
CA LYS A 298 17.43 -24.39 16.36
C LYS A 298 18.34 -24.54 15.13
N TYR A 299 18.75 -23.44 14.51
CA TYR A 299 19.41 -23.44 13.21
C TYR A 299 20.94 -23.43 13.28
N PHE A 300 21.55 -22.94 14.37
CA PHE A 300 23.01 -22.74 14.45
C PHE A 300 23.73 -23.52 15.56
N THR A 301 23.02 -24.30 16.37
CA THR A 301 23.68 -25.17 17.37
C THR A 301 23.93 -26.56 16.76
N LYS A 302 25.20 -26.98 16.61
CA LYS A 302 25.55 -28.36 16.22
C LYS A 302 25.01 -29.34 17.27
N LYS A 303 24.27 -30.37 16.85
CA LYS A 303 24.14 -31.59 17.67
C LYS A 303 25.52 -32.23 17.75
N GLN A 304 26.14 -32.28 18.94
CA GLN A 304 27.22 -33.22 19.18
C GLN A 304 26.63 -34.63 18.96
N LYS A 305 27.11 -35.34 17.93
CA LYS A 305 27.02 -36.80 17.93
C LYS A 305 27.94 -37.24 19.08
N TYR A 306 27.35 -37.85 20.11
CA TYR A 306 28.13 -38.68 21.01
C TYR A 306 28.52 -39.92 20.19
N ASP A 307 29.78 -40.02 19.79
CA ASP A 307 30.35 -41.30 19.38
C ASP A 307 30.45 -42.17 20.63
N PHE A 308 29.54 -43.14 20.73
CA PHE A 308 29.66 -44.26 21.67
C PHE A 308 30.62 -45.28 21.07
N GLU A 309 31.88 -44.92 20.91
CA GLU A 309 32.99 -45.87 20.70
C GLU A 309 33.95 -45.70 21.87
N ASP A 310 33.52 -46.12 23.06
CA ASP A 310 34.37 -46.50 24.20
C ASP A 310 33.45 -47.05 25.30
N PHE A 311 33.01 -48.30 25.13
CA PHE A 311 32.49 -49.16 26.21
C PHE A 311 32.96 -50.60 26.01
#